data_AF-A0A183GXX3-F1
#
_entry.id   AF-A0A183GXX3-F1
#
_cell.length_a   1.000
_cell.length_b   1.000
_cell.length_c   1.000
_cell.angle_alpha   90.00
_cell.angle_beta   90.00
_cell.angle_gamma   90.00
#
_symmetry.space_group_name_H-M   'P 1'
#
loop_
_entity.id
_entity.type
_entity.pdbx_description
1 polymer ?
#
loop_
_entity_poly.entity_id
_entity_poly.type
_entity_poly.pdbx_seq_one_letter_code
_entity_poly.pdbx_strand_id
1 'polypeptide(L)'
;MLNSRHLFGIPPSLQSAYKFNTTVYVPLIVCNHYYVTSKSKDTCIILDSNITGILHYTKSDNSTEQFKFNISGYADGSCQQTQYINISFNSSVGLTNSSLIIYFKRRNDSFQISNFTLTVNFEQKLNATEPRYIYLMDEHAELDVSTSIDEAYKCSEVILSFRGGSTINLHNTRLIAYAHFNTTEFPGNQEYDICQLDVRTSDLVPIVVGICLAALVVIVLIAYLVGRARAKRQGYASV
;
A
#
# COMPACT_ATOMS: atom_id res chain seq x y z
N MET A 1 -14.03 -40.24 34.58
CA MET A 1 -15.42 -39.72 34.60
C MET A 1 -15.68 -39.25 36.03
N LEU A 2 -15.93 -38.00 36.43
CA LEU A 2 -16.21 -36.68 35.82
C LEU A 2 -15.25 -35.66 36.48
N ASN A 3 -14.50 -34.86 35.73
CA ASN A 3 -14.82 -33.49 35.27
C ASN A 3 -15.00 -32.47 36.41
N SER A 4 -13.92 -31.77 36.79
CA SER A 4 -13.97 -30.55 37.59
C SER A 4 -13.60 -29.37 36.70
N ARG A 5 -14.62 -28.73 36.12
CA ARG A 5 -14.54 -27.39 35.54
C ARG A 5 -14.98 -26.41 36.62
N HIS A 6 -14.05 -25.66 37.19
CA HIS A 6 -14.39 -24.38 37.81
C HIS A 6 -13.74 -23.27 36.99
N LEU A 7 -14.61 -22.57 36.26
CA LEU A 7 -14.35 -21.37 35.51
C LEU A 7 -13.80 -20.29 36.45
N PHE A 8 -12.62 -19.76 36.12
CA PHE A 8 -12.22 -18.42 36.54
C PHE A 8 -13.16 -17.42 35.84
N GLY A 9 -14.23 -17.03 36.53
CA GLY A 9 -15.06 -15.90 36.15
C GLY A 9 -14.28 -14.62 36.41
N ILE A 10 -13.89 -13.93 35.33
CA ILE A 10 -13.32 -12.59 35.41
C ILE A 10 -14.46 -11.65 35.86
N PRO A 11 -14.26 -10.80 36.89
CA PRO A 11 -15.29 -9.87 37.38
C PRO A 11 -15.70 -8.86 36.29
N PRO A 12 -16.99 -8.47 36.21
CA PRO A 12 -17.55 -7.67 35.12
C PRO A 12 -17.18 -6.16 35.14
N SER A 13 -16.14 -5.75 35.88
CA SER A 13 -15.73 -4.35 36.02
C SER A 13 -14.54 -3.93 35.16
N LEU A 14 -14.02 -4.79 34.28
CA LEU A 14 -12.87 -4.50 33.40
C LEU A 14 -13.20 -4.49 31.90
N GLN A 15 -14.46 -4.67 31.50
CA GLN A 15 -14.88 -4.62 30.08
C GLN A 15 -15.12 -3.20 29.54
N SER A 16 -14.90 -2.15 30.34
CA SER A 16 -15.26 -0.75 29.98
C SER A 16 -14.05 0.17 29.75
N ALA A 17 -12.91 -0.37 29.30
CA ALA A 17 -11.71 0.44 29.03
C ALA A 17 -11.19 0.36 27.58
N TYR A 18 -11.86 -0.38 26.68
CA TYR A 18 -11.46 -0.46 25.27
C TYR A 18 -12.63 -0.17 24.33
N LYS A 19 -13.29 0.97 24.52
CA LYS A 19 -13.81 1.73 23.38
C LYS A 19 -12.84 2.88 23.14
N PHE A 20 -11.76 2.57 22.44
CA PHE A 20 -11.02 3.61 21.71
C PHE A 20 -11.98 4.09 20.63
N ASN A 21 -12.81 5.08 20.97
CA ASN A 21 -13.50 5.89 19.99
C ASN A 21 -12.44 6.84 19.41
N THR A 22 -11.50 6.28 18.66
CA THR A 22 -10.56 7.06 17.89
C THR A 22 -11.34 7.50 16.67
N THR A 23 -12.00 8.65 16.76
CA THR A 23 -12.09 9.50 15.58
C THR A 23 -10.65 9.83 15.22
N VAL A 24 -10.03 8.94 14.45
CA VAL A 24 -8.74 9.17 13.81
C VAL A 24 -9.00 10.35 12.92
N TYR A 25 -8.58 11.53 13.36
CA TYR A 25 -8.46 12.67 12.49
C TYR A 25 -7.35 12.28 11.52
N VAL A 26 -7.73 11.64 10.41
CA VAL A 26 -6.81 11.37 9.31
C VAL A 26 -6.34 12.76 8.91
N PRO A 27 -5.05 13.10 9.11
CA PRO A 27 -4.57 14.37 8.62
C PRO A 27 -4.93 14.41 7.13
N LEU A 28 -5.53 15.52 6.69
CA LEU A 28 -5.65 15.82 5.26
C LEU A 28 -4.22 15.91 4.74
N ILE A 29 -3.64 14.75 4.39
CA ILE A 29 -2.43 14.68 3.61
C ILE A 29 -2.83 15.37 2.31
N VAL A 30 -2.24 16.53 2.06
CA VAL A 30 -2.39 17.21 0.78
C VAL A 30 -1.69 16.32 -0.24
N CYS A 31 -2.47 15.42 -0.83
CA CYS A 31 -2.08 14.59 -1.96
C CYS A 31 -2.90 15.01 -3.17
N ASN A 32 -2.36 14.82 -4.37
CA ASN A 32 -3.17 15.04 -5.56
C ASN A 32 -4.34 14.06 -5.57
N HIS A 33 -5.53 14.57 -5.85
CA HIS A 33 -6.77 13.83 -5.91
C HIS A 33 -7.17 13.66 -7.37
N TYR A 34 -7.23 12.40 -7.82
CA TYR A 34 -7.59 12.03 -9.18
C TYR A 34 -8.82 11.12 -9.15
N TYR A 35 -9.74 11.31 -10.10
CA TYR A 35 -10.94 10.48 -10.18
C TYR A 35 -11.39 10.30 -11.63
N VAL A 36 -12.15 9.25 -11.89
CA VAL A 36 -12.77 8.97 -13.19
C VAL A 36 -14.26 8.72 -12.98
N THR A 37 -15.09 9.43 -13.73
CA THR A 37 -16.54 9.27 -13.71
C THR A 37 -17.05 8.60 -14.98
N SER A 38 -18.14 7.84 -14.82
CA SER A 38 -18.85 7.22 -15.92
C SER A 38 -19.73 8.25 -16.64
N LYS A 39 -20.33 7.84 -17.77
CA LYS A 39 -21.34 8.66 -18.46
C LYS A 39 -22.59 8.90 -17.60
N SER A 40 -22.90 8.02 -16.66
CA SER A 40 -23.98 8.18 -15.68
C SER A 40 -23.60 9.08 -14.49
N LYS A 41 -22.38 9.63 -14.49
CA LYS A 41 -21.77 10.44 -13.41
C LYS A 41 -21.43 9.67 -12.13
N ASP A 42 -21.41 8.33 -12.20
CA ASP A 42 -20.93 7.51 -11.10
C ASP A 42 -19.39 7.46 -11.15
N THR A 43 -18.72 7.72 -10.03
CA THR A 43 -17.28 7.59 -9.91
C THR A 43 -16.89 6.12 -9.82
N CYS A 44 -15.97 5.70 -10.69
CA CYS A 44 -15.50 4.32 -10.76
C CYS A 44 -14.06 4.13 -10.32
N ILE A 45 -13.23 5.17 -10.41
CA ILE A 45 -11.85 5.16 -9.94
C ILE A 45 -11.63 6.41 -9.09
N ILE A 46 -10.99 6.24 -7.94
CA ILE A 46 -10.44 7.33 -7.14
C ILE A 46 -9.00 6.96 -6.80
N LEU A 47 -8.08 7.89 -7.04
CA LEU A 47 -6.66 7.78 -6.74
C LEU A 47 -6.19 9.05 -6.05
N ASP A 48 -5.82 8.90 -4.79
CA ASP A 48 -5.12 9.92 -4.02
C ASP A 48 -3.66 9.55 -3.92
N SER A 49 -2.77 10.36 -4.47
CA SER A 49 -1.33 10.09 -4.39
C SER A 49 -0.48 11.30 -4.76
N ASN A 50 0.70 11.40 -4.14
CA ASN A 50 1.77 12.28 -4.61
C ASN A 50 2.68 11.50 -5.55
N ILE A 51 2.69 11.86 -6.83
CA ILE A 51 3.34 11.06 -7.86
C ILE A 51 4.67 11.70 -8.25
N THR A 52 5.75 10.93 -8.12
CA THR A 52 7.12 11.32 -8.50
C THR A 52 7.67 10.32 -9.50
N GLY A 53 8.56 10.76 -10.38
CA GLY A 53 9.11 9.94 -11.44
C GLY A 53 10.61 10.10 -11.58
N ILE A 54 11.26 9.02 -11.98
CA ILE A 54 12.66 8.94 -12.35
C ILE A 54 12.71 8.40 -13.78
N LEU A 55 13.08 9.24 -14.73
CA LEU A 55 13.13 8.90 -16.14
C LEU A 55 14.56 8.68 -16.58
N HIS A 56 14.81 7.59 -17.32
CA HIS A 56 16.03 7.35 -18.07
C HIS A 56 15.75 7.52 -19.56
N TYR A 57 16.48 8.42 -20.23
CA TYR A 57 16.32 8.68 -21.66
C TYR A 57 17.67 8.87 -22.34
N THR A 58 17.71 8.59 -23.65
CA THR A 58 18.91 8.75 -24.46
C THR A 58 18.92 10.11 -25.13
N LYS A 59 20.04 10.82 -25.01
CA LYS A 59 20.31 12.10 -25.68
C LYS A 59 20.85 11.90 -27.08
N SER A 60 20.81 12.97 -27.89
CA SER A 60 21.32 12.95 -29.26
C SER A 60 22.81 12.59 -29.40
N ASP A 61 23.60 12.73 -28.33
CA ASP A 61 25.00 12.29 -28.26
C ASP A 61 25.16 10.81 -27.87
N ASN A 62 24.05 10.06 -27.81
CA ASN A 62 23.95 8.66 -27.41
C ASN A 62 24.29 8.39 -25.93
N SER A 63 24.37 9.43 -25.10
CA SER A 63 24.47 9.28 -23.65
C SER A 63 23.08 9.04 -23.02
N THR A 64 23.03 8.26 -21.94
CA THR A 64 21.81 8.10 -21.14
C THR A 64 21.83 9.11 -20.00
N GLU A 65 20.77 9.89 -19.87
CA GLU A 65 20.58 10.79 -18.73
C GLU A 65 19.37 10.36 -17.90
N GLN A 66 19.46 10.65 -16.61
CA GLN A 66 18.39 10.47 -15.65
C GLN A 66 17.92 11.82 -15.13
N PHE A 67 16.61 12.04 -15.03
CA PHE A 67 16.08 13.17 -14.26
C PHE A 67 14.82 12.82 -13.49
N LYS A 68 14.59 13.60 -12.42
CA LYS A 68 13.45 13.48 -11.54
C LYS A 68 12.38 14.49 -11.91
N PHE A 69 11.13 14.08 -11.84
CA PHE A 69 9.99 14.93 -12.14
C PHE A 69 8.80 14.58 -11.25
N ASN A 70 7.86 15.52 -11.12
CA ASN A 70 6.60 15.28 -10.43
C ASN A 70 5.48 15.20 -11.47
N ILE A 71 4.50 14.36 -11.19
CA ILE A 71 3.27 14.27 -12.00
C ILE A 71 2.15 14.96 -11.22
N SER A 72 1.70 16.08 -11.77
CA SER A 72 0.53 16.82 -11.32
C SER A 72 -0.22 17.30 -12.57
N GLY A 73 -1.51 17.03 -12.65
CA GLY A 73 -2.27 17.35 -13.84
C GLY A 73 -3.73 16.94 -13.73
N TYR A 74 -4.33 16.65 -14.89
CA TYR A 74 -5.74 16.27 -14.98
C TYR A 74 -5.86 14.78 -15.25
N ALA A 75 -6.78 14.13 -14.54
CA ALA A 75 -7.11 12.73 -14.77
C ALA A 75 -8.36 12.60 -15.64
N ASP A 76 -8.29 11.73 -16.63
CA ASP A 76 -9.41 11.21 -17.41
C ASP A 76 -9.37 9.68 -17.39
N GLY A 77 -10.36 9.00 -17.96
CA GLY A 77 -10.32 7.55 -18.02
C GLY A 77 -11.56 6.90 -18.60
N SER A 78 -11.69 5.60 -18.32
CA SER A 78 -12.87 4.82 -18.69
C SER A 78 -13.33 3.94 -17.54
N CYS A 79 -14.65 3.93 -17.32
CA CYS A 79 -15.32 3.00 -16.40
C CYS A 79 -15.81 1.70 -17.08
N GLN A 80 -15.54 1.50 -18.38
CA GLN A 80 -16.07 0.37 -19.15
C GLN A 80 -15.11 -0.82 -19.21
N GLN A 81 -15.62 -2.04 -19.01
CA GLN A 81 -14.88 -3.33 -19.09
C GLN A 81 -13.53 -3.34 -18.35
N THR A 82 -12.47 -2.88 -19.03
CA THR A 82 -11.14 -2.65 -18.44
C THR A 82 -11.07 -1.18 -18.05
N GLN A 83 -11.10 -0.92 -16.75
CA GLN A 83 -11.06 0.45 -16.26
C GLN A 83 -9.64 0.98 -16.32
N TYR A 84 -9.48 2.26 -16.61
CA TYR A 84 -8.16 2.90 -16.58
C TYR A 84 -8.29 4.36 -16.19
N ILE A 85 -7.22 4.86 -15.60
CA ILE A 85 -7.01 6.27 -15.33
C ILE A 85 -5.82 6.76 -16.17
N ASN A 86 -5.99 7.90 -16.84
CA ASN A 86 -5.00 8.59 -17.64
C ASN A 86 -4.74 9.96 -17.05
N ILE A 87 -3.57 10.15 -16.45
CA ILE A 87 -3.15 11.42 -15.87
C ILE A 87 -2.31 12.17 -16.91
N SER A 88 -2.88 13.23 -17.47
CA SER A 88 -2.18 14.12 -18.41
C SER A 88 -1.49 15.23 -17.64
N PHE A 89 -0.20 15.44 -17.90
CA PHE A 89 0.64 16.37 -17.13
C PHE A 89 1.69 17.08 -18.00
N ASN A 90 2.11 18.24 -17.49
CA ASN A 90 3.30 18.95 -17.92
C ASN A 90 4.27 19.01 -16.74
N SER A 91 5.57 19.05 -17.01
CA SER A 91 6.60 19.15 -15.98
C SER A 91 7.55 20.30 -16.28
N SER A 92 7.86 21.09 -15.25
CA SER A 92 8.78 22.25 -15.35
C SER A 92 10.18 21.85 -15.84
N VAL A 93 10.57 20.60 -15.63
CA VAL A 93 11.87 20.04 -16.05
C VAL A 93 11.91 19.63 -17.53
N GLY A 94 10.89 19.93 -18.33
CA GLY A 94 10.94 19.80 -19.80
C GLY A 94 10.12 18.66 -20.38
N LEU A 95 9.04 18.26 -19.72
CA LEU A 95 8.07 17.31 -20.27
C LEU A 95 6.77 18.05 -20.56
N THR A 96 6.23 17.89 -21.78
CA THR A 96 4.98 18.53 -22.20
C THR A 96 3.99 17.53 -22.75
N ASN A 97 2.69 17.77 -22.56
CA ASN A 97 1.59 16.93 -23.02
C ASN A 97 1.84 15.43 -22.75
N SER A 98 2.47 15.13 -21.62
CA SER A 98 2.87 13.79 -21.23
C SER A 98 1.74 13.12 -20.47
N SER A 99 1.71 11.79 -20.44
CA SER A 99 0.58 11.07 -19.88
C SER A 99 1.00 9.76 -19.21
N LEU A 100 0.49 9.53 -18.00
CA LEU A 100 0.60 8.26 -17.28
C LEU A 100 -0.75 7.55 -17.30
N ILE A 101 -0.80 6.35 -17.87
CA ILE A 101 -2.01 5.52 -17.92
C ILE A 101 -1.81 4.30 -17.03
N ILE A 102 -2.77 4.04 -16.14
CA ILE A 102 -2.79 2.85 -15.28
C ILE A 102 -4.08 2.09 -15.57
N TYR A 103 -3.94 0.82 -15.95
CA TYR A 103 -5.04 -0.08 -16.30
C TYR A 103 -5.36 -1.00 -15.14
N PHE A 104 -6.63 -1.06 -14.76
CA PHE A 104 -7.15 -1.95 -13.74
C PHE A 104 -7.88 -3.12 -14.38
N LYS A 105 -7.72 -4.30 -13.77
CA LYS A 105 -8.46 -5.49 -14.15
C LYS A 105 -9.12 -6.09 -12.92
N ARG A 106 -10.38 -6.47 -13.06
CA ARG A 106 -11.10 -7.24 -12.05
C ARG A 106 -10.69 -8.72 -12.11
N ARG A 107 -10.43 -9.31 -10.95
CA ARG A 107 -10.19 -10.74 -10.74
C ARG A 107 -11.14 -11.21 -9.65
N ASN A 108 -12.22 -11.89 -10.04
CA ASN A 108 -13.30 -12.29 -9.13
C ASN A 108 -13.89 -11.06 -8.41
N ASP A 109 -13.70 -11.00 -7.09
CA ASP A 109 -14.16 -9.90 -6.23
C ASP A 109 -13.01 -8.99 -5.78
N SER A 110 -11.84 -9.09 -6.42
CA SER A 110 -10.75 -8.13 -6.24
C SER A 110 -10.47 -7.36 -7.52
N PHE A 111 -9.88 -6.18 -7.39
CA PHE A 111 -9.23 -5.51 -8.51
C PHE A 111 -7.71 -5.53 -8.34
N GLN A 112 -7.00 -5.38 -9.44
CA GLN A 112 -5.55 -5.23 -9.46
C GLN A 112 -5.13 -4.28 -10.58
N ILE A 113 -3.96 -3.66 -10.41
CA ILE A 113 -3.29 -3.02 -11.54
C ILE A 113 -2.80 -4.13 -12.49
N SER A 114 -3.12 -3.98 -13.76
CA SER A 114 -2.86 -5.00 -14.79
C SER A 114 -1.77 -4.60 -15.78
N ASN A 115 -1.68 -3.29 -16.05
CA ASN A 115 -0.68 -2.72 -16.95
C ASN A 115 -0.59 -1.21 -16.67
N PHE A 116 0.49 -0.59 -17.09
CA PHE A 116 0.65 0.86 -17.06
C PHE A 116 1.62 1.31 -18.15
N THR A 117 1.40 2.50 -18.67
CA THR A 117 2.21 3.10 -19.72
C THR A 117 2.48 4.56 -19.41
N LEU A 118 3.70 5.01 -19.72
CA LEU A 118 4.09 6.40 -19.57
C LEU A 118 4.51 6.93 -20.95
N THR A 119 3.73 7.86 -21.48
CA THR A 119 4.08 8.59 -22.70
C THR A 119 4.69 9.92 -22.30
N VAL A 120 5.89 10.19 -22.77
CA VAL A 120 6.57 11.48 -22.54
C VAL A 120 6.78 12.19 -23.86
N ASN A 121 6.59 13.51 -23.89
CA ASN A 121 7.13 14.35 -24.96
C ASN A 121 8.18 15.28 -24.37
N PHE A 122 9.41 15.15 -24.86
CA PHE A 122 10.56 15.91 -24.42
C PHE A 122 10.56 17.28 -25.09
N GLU A 123 10.74 18.33 -24.30
CA GLU A 123 11.07 19.65 -24.84
C GLU A 123 12.46 19.64 -25.48
N GLN A 124 12.67 20.51 -26.47
CA GLN A 124 13.94 20.62 -27.19
C GLN A 124 15.15 20.84 -26.27
N LYS A 125 14.97 21.52 -25.13
CA LYS A 125 16.03 21.79 -24.15
C LYS A 125 16.67 20.53 -23.54
N LEU A 126 15.98 19.39 -23.59
CA LEU A 126 16.48 18.11 -23.07
C LEU A 126 17.33 17.35 -24.09
N ASN A 127 17.36 17.76 -25.36
CA ASN A 127 18.15 17.10 -26.42
C ASN A 127 17.94 15.57 -26.49
N ALA A 128 16.72 15.10 -26.24
CA ALA A 128 16.36 13.69 -26.38
C ALA A 128 16.49 13.24 -27.84
N THR A 129 16.98 12.02 -28.06
CA THR A 129 17.07 11.42 -29.41
C THR A 129 15.71 11.27 -30.05
N GLU A 130 14.72 10.85 -29.26
CA GLU A 130 13.33 10.74 -29.67
C GLU A 130 12.50 11.82 -28.95
N PRO A 131 11.81 12.71 -29.67
CA PRO A 131 11.03 13.79 -29.05
C PRO A 131 9.81 13.27 -28.30
N ARG A 132 9.33 12.06 -28.64
CA ARG A 132 8.24 11.36 -27.96
C ARG A 132 8.66 9.92 -27.74
N TYR A 133 8.54 9.45 -26.50
CA TYR A 133 8.86 8.06 -26.13
C TYR A 133 7.73 7.45 -25.29
N ILE A 134 7.52 6.15 -25.45
CA ILE A 134 6.51 5.38 -24.71
C ILE A 134 7.23 4.34 -23.87
N TYR A 135 7.19 4.51 -22.56
CA TYR A 135 7.67 3.54 -21.59
C TYR A 135 6.55 2.54 -21.28
N LEU A 136 6.90 1.26 -21.38
CA LEU A 136 6.01 0.14 -21.08
C LEU A 136 6.39 -0.48 -19.74
N MET A 137 5.39 -1.05 -19.06
CA MET A 137 5.58 -1.84 -17.84
C MET A 137 6.68 -2.90 -18.01
N ASP A 138 7.53 -3.01 -16.99
CA ASP A 138 8.54 -4.06 -16.90
C ASP A 138 7.88 -5.42 -16.63
N GLU A 139 8.36 -6.48 -17.30
CA GLU A 139 7.86 -7.84 -17.11
C GLU A 139 8.21 -8.40 -15.72
N HIS A 140 9.24 -7.84 -15.09
CA HIS A 140 9.69 -8.16 -13.74
C HIS A 140 9.19 -7.17 -12.68
N ALA A 141 8.25 -6.29 -13.03
CA ALA A 141 7.69 -5.36 -12.06
C ALA A 141 6.96 -6.11 -10.93
N GLU A 142 7.46 -5.99 -9.71
CA GLU A 142 6.77 -6.47 -8.50
C GLU A 142 5.64 -5.48 -8.15
N LEU A 143 4.42 -5.81 -8.59
CA LEU A 143 3.24 -4.98 -8.35
C LEU A 143 2.26 -5.68 -7.41
N ASP A 144 2.31 -5.32 -6.13
CA ASP A 144 1.46 -5.88 -5.09
C ASP A 144 0.25 -4.96 -4.79
N VAL A 145 -0.51 -4.65 -5.85
CA VAL A 145 -1.76 -3.89 -5.74
C VAL A 145 -2.89 -4.82 -6.09
N SER A 146 -3.44 -5.50 -5.08
CA SER A 146 -4.68 -6.26 -5.18
C SER A 146 -5.49 -6.10 -3.90
N THR A 147 -6.74 -5.67 -4.03
CA THR A 147 -7.68 -5.48 -2.91
C THR A 147 -9.08 -5.88 -3.34
N SER A 148 -9.96 -6.18 -2.40
CA SER A 148 -11.39 -6.38 -2.67
C SER A 148 -11.99 -5.17 -3.38
N ILE A 149 -12.98 -5.38 -4.25
CA ILE A 149 -13.69 -4.29 -4.94
C ILE A 149 -14.47 -3.37 -4.00
N ASP A 150 -14.81 -3.87 -2.80
CA ASP A 150 -15.53 -3.10 -1.77
C ASP A 150 -14.57 -2.31 -0.85
N GLU A 151 -13.27 -2.60 -0.92
CA GLU A 151 -12.22 -1.99 -0.11
C GLU A 151 -11.36 -1.04 -0.96
N ALA A 152 -10.80 -0.01 -0.32
CA ALA A 152 -9.82 0.86 -0.93
C ALA A 152 -8.41 0.37 -0.57
N TYR A 153 -7.54 0.26 -1.55
CA TYR A 153 -6.13 -0.05 -1.31
C TYR A 153 -5.43 1.17 -0.71
N LYS A 154 -4.65 0.97 0.37
CA LYS A 154 -3.85 2.00 1.01
C LYS A 154 -2.40 1.55 1.17
N CYS A 155 -1.46 2.39 0.71
CA CYS A 155 -0.03 2.10 0.83
C CYS A 155 0.81 3.37 0.91
N SER A 156 1.87 3.37 1.71
CA SER A 156 2.83 4.48 1.77
C SER A 156 3.57 4.69 0.45
N GLU A 157 3.94 3.62 -0.25
CA GLU A 157 4.69 3.69 -1.51
C GLU A 157 4.29 2.57 -2.47
N VAL A 158 3.95 2.93 -3.71
CA VAL A 158 3.74 1.99 -4.82
C VAL A 158 4.67 2.37 -5.96
N ILE A 159 5.48 1.42 -6.43
CA ILE A 159 6.50 1.64 -7.46
C ILE A 159 6.02 1.00 -8.77
N LEU A 160 5.86 1.82 -9.81
CA LEU A 160 5.60 1.39 -11.17
C LEU A 160 6.94 1.35 -11.92
N SER A 161 7.43 0.15 -12.19
CA SER A 161 8.71 -0.08 -12.88
C SER A 161 8.50 -0.23 -14.39
N PHE A 162 9.28 0.53 -15.16
CA PHE A 162 9.24 0.51 -16.62
C PHE A 162 10.51 -0.13 -17.18
N ARG A 163 10.39 -0.68 -18.40
CA ARG A 163 11.53 -1.19 -19.14
C ARG A 163 12.61 -0.11 -19.29
N GLY A 164 13.87 -0.50 -19.08
CA GLY A 164 15.00 0.43 -19.12
C GLY A 164 15.27 1.18 -17.81
N GLY A 165 14.68 0.73 -16.69
CA GLY A 165 15.03 1.20 -15.34
C GLY A 165 14.38 2.51 -14.92
N SER A 166 13.45 3.06 -15.71
CA SER A 166 12.64 4.21 -15.30
C SER A 166 11.56 3.78 -14.30
N THR A 167 11.24 4.64 -13.34
CA THR A 167 10.25 4.34 -12.30
C THR A 167 9.32 5.51 -12.06
N ILE A 168 8.08 5.20 -11.67
CA ILE A 168 7.13 6.16 -11.11
C ILE A 168 6.73 5.68 -9.72
N ASN A 169 6.93 6.53 -8.71
CA ASN A 169 6.60 6.25 -7.33
C ASN A 169 5.35 7.04 -6.93
N LEU A 170 4.33 6.33 -6.47
CA LEU A 170 3.09 6.87 -5.93
C LEU A 170 3.19 6.86 -4.40
N HIS A 171 3.28 8.04 -3.80
CA HIS A 171 3.45 8.23 -2.36
C HIS A 171 2.11 8.46 -1.66
N ASN A 172 1.94 7.89 -0.46
CA ASN A 172 0.74 7.96 0.36
C ASN A 172 -0.53 7.65 -0.43
N THR A 173 -0.50 6.51 -1.12
CA THR A 173 -1.50 6.12 -2.11
C THR A 173 -2.76 5.59 -1.44
N ARG A 174 -3.92 6.14 -1.81
CA ARG A 174 -5.22 5.52 -1.63
C ARG A 174 -5.85 5.31 -3.00
N LEU A 175 -6.30 4.10 -3.28
CA LEU A 175 -6.77 3.72 -4.60
C LEU A 175 -8.01 2.83 -4.47
N ILE A 176 -9.04 3.16 -5.23
CA ILE A 176 -10.15 2.24 -5.49
C ILE A 176 -10.47 2.26 -6.98
N ALA A 177 -10.76 1.09 -7.54
CA ALA A 177 -11.21 0.91 -8.90
C ALA A 177 -12.45 0.03 -8.90
N TYR A 178 -13.22 0.07 -9.99
CA TYR A 178 -14.51 -0.61 -10.11
C TYR A 178 -15.56 -0.16 -9.07
N ALA A 179 -15.39 1.03 -8.51
CA ALA A 179 -16.34 1.62 -7.57
C ALA A 179 -17.63 2.07 -8.28
N HIS A 180 -18.66 2.30 -7.47
CA HIS A 180 -19.94 2.85 -7.91
C HIS A 180 -20.39 3.92 -6.91
N PHE A 181 -19.67 5.04 -6.89
CA PHE A 181 -19.94 6.13 -5.94
C PHE A 181 -20.62 7.32 -6.62
N ASN A 182 -21.51 7.97 -5.87
CA ASN A 182 -22.11 9.24 -6.28
C ASN A 182 -21.22 10.46 -5.94
N THR A 183 -20.06 10.21 -5.32
CA THR A 183 -19.08 11.21 -4.89
C THR A 183 -17.76 10.97 -5.60
N THR A 184 -16.95 12.03 -5.75
CA THR A 184 -15.56 11.90 -6.23
C THR A 184 -14.58 11.58 -5.12
N GLU A 185 -14.99 11.77 -3.86
CA GLU A 185 -14.20 11.48 -2.67
C GLU A 185 -14.47 10.08 -2.13
N PHE A 186 -13.49 9.54 -1.40
CA PHE A 186 -13.65 8.29 -0.65
C PHE A 186 -14.79 8.43 0.39
N PRO A 187 -15.70 7.45 0.47
CA PRO A 187 -16.73 7.43 1.50
C PRO A 187 -16.12 7.48 2.92
N GLY A 188 -16.80 8.15 3.86
CA GLY A 188 -16.30 8.27 5.24
C GLY A 188 -16.22 6.93 6.01
N ASN A 189 -16.96 5.92 5.56
CA ASN A 189 -16.97 4.56 6.09
C ASN A 189 -16.21 3.56 5.20
N GLN A 190 -15.35 4.05 4.30
CA GLN A 190 -14.55 3.21 3.42
C GLN A 190 -13.61 2.32 4.24
N GLU A 191 -13.65 1.01 3.99
CA GLU A 191 -12.68 0.05 4.50
C GLU A 191 -11.42 0.08 3.65
N TYR A 192 -10.26 -0.12 4.27
CA TYR A 192 -8.96 -0.04 3.62
C TYR A 192 -8.16 -1.33 3.77
N ASP A 193 -7.72 -1.88 2.65
CA ASP A 193 -6.70 -2.93 2.63
C ASP A 193 -5.31 -2.29 2.62
N ILE A 194 -4.48 -2.66 3.59
CA ILE A 194 -3.18 -2.03 3.82
C ILE A 194 -2.09 -2.91 3.20
N CYS A 195 -1.24 -2.31 2.38
CA CYS A 195 -0.17 -3.05 1.70
C CYS A 195 0.83 -3.69 2.67
N GLN A 196 1.47 -4.77 2.22
CA GLN A 196 2.44 -5.53 3.03
C GLN A 196 3.62 -4.68 3.52
N LEU A 197 4.02 -3.66 2.76
CA LEU A 197 5.10 -2.75 3.13
C LEU A 197 4.76 -2.01 4.44
N ASP A 198 3.54 -1.50 4.56
CA ASP A 198 3.07 -0.77 5.74
C ASP A 198 2.78 -1.71 6.92
N VAL A 199 2.31 -2.92 6.64
CA VAL A 199 2.10 -3.94 7.68
C VAL A 199 3.43 -4.40 8.30
N ARG A 200 4.48 -4.60 7.49
CA ARG A 200 5.80 -5.06 7.96
C ARG A 200 6.59 -3.98 8.71
N THR A 201 6.40 -2.72 8.34
CA THR A 201 7.08 -1.58 8.98
C THR A 201 6.38 -1.16 10.27
N SER A 202 5.09 -1.48 10.43
CA SER A 202 4.37 -1.32 11.68
C SER A 202 4.94 -2.26 12.75
N ASP A 203 4.91 -1.84 14.02
CA ASP A 203 5.57 -2.43 15.20
C ASP A 203 5.21 -3.92 15.51
N LEU A 204 4.54 -4.63 14.61
CA LEU A 204 4.13 -6.02 14.75
C LEU A 204 5.32 -6.95 15.03
N VAL A 205 6.43 -6.82 14.29
CA VAL A 205 7.61 -7.68 14.46
C VAL A 205 8.18 -7.58 15.89
N PRO A 206 8.53 -6.38 16.42
CA PRO A 206 9.03 -6.28 17.79
C PRO A 206 8.00 -6.73 18.84
N ILE A 207 6.70 -6.54 18.61
CA ILE A 207 5.65 -7.01 19.53
C ILE A 207 5.62 -8.55 19.61
N VAL A 208 5.62 -9.23 18.47
CA VAL A 208 5.59 -10.71 18.42
C VAL A 208 6.84 -11.29 19.06
N VAL A 209 8.01 -10.72 18.77
CA VAL A 209 9.27 -11.14 19.40
C VAL A 209 9.21 -10.94 20.92
N GLY A 210 8.64 -9.83 21.39
CA GLY A 210 8.46 -9.55 22.82
C GLY A 210 7.61 -10.60 23.55
N ILE A 211 6.47 -10.99 22.97
CA ILE A 211 5.58 -11.99 23.57
C ILE A 211 6.24 -13.37 23.62
N CYS A 212 6.93 -13.76 22.55
CA CYS A 212 7.66 -15.03 22.50
C CYS A 212 8.75 -15.12 23.58
N LEU A 213 9.52 -14.05 23.76
CA LEU A 213 10.57 -13.98 24.79
C LEU A 213 9.97 -14.01 26.21
N ALA A 214 8.89 -13.27 26.46
CA ALA A 214 8.23 -13.27 27.76
C ALA A 214 7.66 -14.67 28.11
N ALA A 215 7.02 -15.34 27.16
CA ALA A 215 6.50 -16.69 27.35
C ALA A 215 7.61 -17.70 27.69
N LEU A 216 8.74 -17.63 26.98
CA LEU A 216 9.89 -18.50 27.22
C LEU A 216 10.44 -18.30 28.64
N VAL A 217 10.61 -17.06 29.07
CA VAL A 217 11.09 -16.74 30.43
C VAL A 217 10.16 -17.32 31.49
N VAL A 218 8.84 -17.19 31.34
CA VAL A 218 7.86 -17.75 32.28
C VAL A 218 7.96 -19.28 32.34
N ILE A 219 8.10 -19.95 31.19
CA ILE A 219 8.27 -21.41 31.11
C ILE A 219 9.54 -21.84 31.86
N VAL A 220 10.66 -21.16 31.62
CA VAL A 220 11.94 -21.45 32.29
C VAL A 220 11.84 -21.25 33.80
N LEU A 221 11.17 -20.18 34.26
CA LEU A 221 10.96 -19.94 35.69
C LEU A 221 10.12 -21.04 36.34
N ILE A 222 9.03 -21.48 35.69
CA ILE A 222 8.21 -22.59 36.20
C ILE A 222 9.04 -23.87 36.27
N ALA A 223 9.77 -24.20 35.20
CA ALA A 223 10.63 -25.38 35.15
C ALA A 223 11.71 -25.34 36.26
N TYR A 224 12.32 -24.17 36.47
CA TYR A 224 13.30 -23.96 37.54
C TYR A 224 12.69 -24.14 38.92
N LEU A 225 11.51 -23.58 39.18
CA LEU A 225 10.82 -23.72 40.46
C LEU A 225 10.46 -25.18 40.75
N VAL A 226 9.96 -25.92 39.77
CA VAL A 226 9.65 -27.35 39.90
C VAL A 226 10.92 -28.18 40.10
N GLY A 227 11.98 -27.90 39.33
CA GLY A 227 13.28 -28.57 39.49
C GLY A 227 13.89 -28.34 40.88
N ARG A 228 13.88 -27.09 41.35
CA ARG A 228 14.35 -26.72 42.69
C ARG A 228 13.51 -27.37 43.79
N ALA A 229 12.19 -27.45 43.61
CA ALA A 229 11.30 -28.11 44.56
C ALA A 229 11.57 -29.62 44.65
N ARG A 230 11.89 -30.30 43.54
CA ARG A 230 12.27 -31.72 43.55
C ARG A 230 13.62 -31.98 44.21
N ALA A 231 14.63 -31.17 43.90
CA ALA A 231 15.98 -31.34 44.45
C ALA A 231 16.00 -31.27 45.99
N LYS A 232 15.18 -30.40 46.59
CA LYS A 232 15.03 -30.34 48.06
C LYS A 232 14.44 -31.60 48.71
N ARG A 233 13.71 -32.45 47.96
CA ARG A 233 13.10 -33.68 48.50
C ARG A 233 14.03 -34.89 48.46
N GLN A 234 15.20 -34.81 47.83
CA GLN A 234 16.15 -35.93 47.72
C GLN A 234 17.34 -35.84 48.70
N GLY A 235 17.36 -34.87 49.62
CA GLY A 235 18.49 -34.60 50.52
C GLY A 235 18.43 -35.20 51.93
N TYR A 236 17.44 -36.02 52.28
CA TYR A 236 17.34 -36.69 53.58
C TYR A 236 17.26 -38.21 53.40
N ALA A 237 18.38 -38.78 52.94
CA ALA A 237 18.67 -40.20 53.07
C ALA A 237 20.19 -40.34 53.27
N SER A 238 20.66 -39.89 54.43
CA SER A 238 21.99 -40.25 54.96
C SER A 238 21.77 -40.92 56.31
N VAL A 239 22.19 -42.19 56.36
CA VAL A 239 22.50 -43.09 57.50
C VAL A 239 21.94 -42.70 58.87
#